data_AF-A0A3Q7J8T0-F1
#
_entry.id   AF-A0A3Q7J8T0-F1
#
_cell.length_a   1.000
_cell.length_b   1.000
_cell.length_c   1.000
_cell.angle_alpha   90.00
_cell.angle_beta   90.00
_cell.angle_gamma   90.00
#
_symmetry.space_group_name_H-M   'P 1'
#
loop_
_entity.id
_entity.type
_entity.pdbx_description
1 polymer ?
#
loop_
_entity_poly.entity_id
_entity_poly.type
_entity_poly.pdbx_seq_one_letter_code
_entity_poly.pdbx_strand_id
1 'polypeptide(L)'
;MNEFKDKEFKLEESIGMSPLCNIDAKNYVKMVEYWKKYSEEGVSKEVLMDFDNNFVKEMLDVLCQEVVDRIKGKTLDKIRKEFCIKNDFTPEDQEENR
;
A
#
# COMPACT_ATOMS: atom_id res chain seq x y z
N MET A 1 -19.48 3.45 17.96
CA MET A 1 -18.46 3.33 16.90
C MET A 1 -18.93 4.10 15.66
N ASN A 2 -19.29 5.38 15.87
CA ASN A 2 -19.98 6.27 14.90
C ASN A 2 -19.10 7.46 14.51
N GLU A 3 -17.79 7.41 14.77
CA GLU A 3 -16.90 8.57 14.62
C GLU A 3 -16.44 8.85 13.18
N PHE A 4 -16.78 7.98 12.23
CA PHE A 4 -16.38 8.11 10.82
C PHE A 4 -17.43 8.76 9.92
N LYS A 5 -18.67 8.95 10.39
CA LYS A 5 -19.76 9.45 9.53
C LYS A 5 -19.70 10.97 9.26
N ASP A 6 -18.99 11.74 10.09
CA ASP A 6 -19.02 13.21 10.04
C ASP A 6 -17.67 13.88 9.75
N LYS A 7 -16.64 13.14 9.35
CA LYS A 7 -15.35 13.74 8.97
C LYS A 7 -15.29 14.01 7.47
N GLU A 8 -15.60 15.25 7.11
CA GLU A 8 -15.21 15.81 5.82
C GLU A 8 -13.68 15.76 5.73
N PHE A 9 -13.15 14.88 4.87
CA PHE A 9 -11.71 14.73 4.68
C PHE A 9 -11.21 15.96 3.92
N LYS A 10 -10.79 17.00 4.66
CA LYS A 10 -10.11 18.14 4.05
C LYS A 10 -8.76 17.67 3.53
N LEU A 11 -8.64 17.60 2.21
CA LEU A 11 -7.38 17.39 1.51
C LEU A 11 -6.57 18.69 1.62
N GLU A 12 -6.11 19.03 2.82
CA GLU A 12 -5.21 20.16 2.99
C GLU A 12 -3.79 19.75 2.57
N GLU A 13 -3.32 20.44 1.55
CA GLU A 13 -2.01 20.34 0.94
C GLU A 13 -0.90 20.55 1.98
N SER A 14 -0.39 19.48 2.56
CA SER A 14 0.98 19.42 3.11
C SER A 14 1.26 18.02 3.66
N ILE A 15 1.69 17.10 2.80
CA ILE A 15 2.42 15.91 3.23
C ILE A 15 3.50 15.66 2.19
N GLY A 16 4.75 15.99 2.51
CA GLY A 16 5.89 15.51 1.75
C GLY A 16 5.75 13.99 1.60
N MET A 17 5.81 13.50 0.35
CA MET A 17 5.55 12.11 -0.06
C MET A 17 5.78 11.12 1.08
N SER A 18 4.70 10.74 1.77
CA SER A 18 4.74 9.55 2.62
C SER A 18 4.88 8.36 1.67
N PRO A 19 5.77 7.38 1.91
CA PRO A 19 6.09 6.30 0.96
C PRO A 19 4.90 5.42 0.51
N LEU A 20 3.70 5.68 1.03
CA LEU A 20 2.47 4.91 0.79
C LEU A 20 1.49 5.54 -0.22
N CYS A 21 1.87 6.58 -0.97
CA CYS A 21 1.00 7.14 -2.02
C CYS A 21 1.58 6.93 -3.42
N ASN A 22 1.27 5.78 -4.00
CA ASN A 22 1.07 5.61 -5.46
C ASN A 22 0.18 4.38 -5.70
N ILE A 23 -0.87 4.26 -4.88
CA ILE A 23 -2.00 3.38 -5.19
C ILE A 23 -2.61 3.98 -6.45
N ASP A 24 -2.57 3.25 -7.57
CA ASP A 24 -3.16 3.75 -8.82
C ASP A 24 -4.68 3.94 -8.67
N ALA A 25 -5.30 4.63 -9.63
CA ALA A 25 -6.74 4.89 -9.58
C ALA A 25 -7.58 3.60 -9.43
N LYS A 26 -7.12 2.47 -9.98
CA LYS A 26 -7.85 1.19 -9.91
C LYS A 26 -7.85 0.64 -8.49
N ASN A 27 -6.72 0.77 -7.79
CA ASN A 27 -6.58 0.31 -6.42
C ASN A 27 -7.32 1.23 -5.43
N TYR A 28 -7.38 2.54 -5.72
CA TYR A 28 -8.25 3.47 -4.97
C TYR A 28 -9.73 3.11 -5.10
N VAL A 29 -10.19 2.72 -6.29
CA VAL A 29 -11.59 2.28 -6.49
C VAL A 29 -11.90 1.07 -5.60
N LYS A 30 -11.00 0.08 -5.53
CA LYS A 30 -11.16 -1.08 -4.64
C LYS A 30 -11.23 -0.68 -3.16
N MET A 31 -10.40 0.26 -2.71
CA MET A 31 -10.48 0.79 -1.33
C MET A 31 -11.83 1.47 -1.05
N VAL A 32 -12.36 2.22 -2.02
CA VAL A 32 -13.67 2.87 -1.90
C VAL A 32 -14.79 1.83 -1.85
N GLU A 33 -14.73 0.77 -2.66
CA GLU A 33 -15.68 -0.35 -2.62
C GLU A 33 -15.64 -1.05 -1.26
N TYR A 34 -14.45 -1.24 -0.69
CA TYR A 34 -14.28 -1.79 0.65
C TYR A 34 -14.99 -0.93 1.71
N TRP A 35 -14.76 0.39 1.72
CA TRP A 35 -15.44 1.27 2.67
C TRP A 35 -16.95 1.33 2.48
N LYS A 36 -17.44 1.27 1.23
CA LYS A 36 -18.87 1.18 0.94
C LYS A 36 -19.48 -0.07 1.55
N LYS A 37 -18.84 -1.23 1.36
CA LYS A 37 -19.27 -2.52 1.95
C LYS A 37 -19.40 -2.43 3.47
N TYR A 38 -18.46 -1.73 4.11
CA TYR A 38 -18.44 -1.49 5.55
C TYR A 38 -19.50 -0.49 6.04
N SER A 39 -20.01 0.35 5.16
CA SER A 39 -21.07 1.32 5.47
C SER A 39 -22.49 0.78 5.28
N GLU A 40 -22.64 -0.39 4.65
CA GLU A 40 -23.93 -1.04 4.39
C GLU A 40 -24.59 -1.52 5.71
N GLU A 41 -25.80 -1.05 5.98
CA GLU A 41 -26.58 -1.51 7.12
C GLU A 41 -27.11 -2.94 6.88
N GLY A 42 -27.06 -3.78 7.92
CA GLY A 42 -27.57 -5.16 7.86
C GLY A 42 -26.55 -6.21 7.38
N VAL A 43 -25.31 -5.85 7.10
CA VAL A 43 -24.23 -6.81 6.81
C VAL A 43 -23.80 -7.52 8.11
N SER A 44 -23.74 -8.86 8.08
CA SER A 44 -23.31 -9.65 9.23
C SER A 44 -21.78 -9.64 9.39
N LYS A 45 -21.29 -9.85 10.62
CA LYS A 45 -19.84 -9.91 10.91
C LYS A 45 -19.12 -11.02 10.15
N GLU A 46 -19.79 -12.14 9.90
CA GLU A 46 -19.24 -13.28 9.14
C GLU A 46 -18.94 -12.87 7.69
N VAL A 47 -19.87 -12.17 7.05
CA VAL A 47 -19.68 -11.65 5.68
C VAL A 47 -18.57 -10.60 5.62
N LEU A 48 -18.44 -9.75 6.65
CA LEU A 48 -17.35 -8.77 6.72
C LEU A 48 -15.98 -9.44 6.90
N MET A 49 -15.88 -10.49 7.74
CA MET A 49 -14.63 -11.24 7.92
C MET A 49 -14.16 -11.92 6.63
N ASP A 50 -15.06 -12.57 5.90
CA ASP A 50 -14.70 -13.20 4.62
C ASP A 50 -14.27 -12.15 3.59
N PHE A 51 -14.96 -11.00 3.57
CA PHE A 51 -14.62 -9.89 2.71
C PHE A 51 -13.25 -9.28 3.06
N ASP A 52 -12.93 -9.10 4.35
CA ASP A 52 -11.62 -8.63 4.81
C ASP A 52 -10.48 -9.54 4.37
N ASN A 53 -10.64 -10.85 4.60
CA ASN A 53 -9.60 -11.82 4.26
C ASN A 53 -9.30 -11.81 2.76
N ASN A 54 -10.34 -11.70 1.94
CA ASN A 54 -10.19 -11.60 0.49
C ASN A 54 -9.58 -10.26 0.08
N PHE A 55 -10.05 -9.15 0.66
CA PHE A 55 -9.54 -7.82 0.35
C PHE A 55 -8.06 -7.67 0.70
N VAL A 56 -7.64 -8.13 1.88
CA VAL A 56 -6.23 -8.12 2.33
C VAL A 56 -5.36 -8.93 1.38
N LYS A 57 -5.83 -10.11 0.96
CA LYS A 57 -5.08 -10.96 0.02
C LYS A 57 -4.92 -10.28 -1.33
N GLU A 58 -6.00 -9.76 -1.91
CA GLU A 58 -5.94 -9.06 -3.19
C GLU A 58 -5.06 -7.80 -3.14
N MET A 59 -5.17 -7.02 -2.07
CA MET A 59 -4.36 -5.82 -1.89
C MET A 59 -2.90 -6.15 -1.70
N LEU A 60 -2.58 -7.22 -0.98
CA LEU A 60 -1.21 -7.68 -0.81
C LEU A 60 -0.59 -8.06 -2.16
N ASP A 61 -1.29 -8.82 -2.99
CA ASP A 61 -0.80 -9.22 -4.32
C ASP A 61 -0.52 -8.00 -5.21
N VAL A 62 -1.42 -7.02 -5.19
CA VAL A 62 -1.27 -5.76 -5.95
C VAL A 62 -0.09 -4.93 -5.45
N LEU A 63 0.06 -4.76 -4.14
CA LEU A 63 1.18 -4.02 -3.56
C LEU A 63 2.51 -4.71 -3.84
N CYS A 64 2.56 -6.04 -3.77
CA CYS A 64 3.73 -6.82 -4.14
C CYS A 64 4.10 -6.58 -5.61
N GLN A 65 3.11 -6.64 -6.51
CA GLN A 65 3.36 -6.45 -7.93
C GLN A 65 3.85 -5.03 -8.25
N GLU A 66 3.29 -4.01 -7.61
CA GLU A 66 3.74 -2.62 -7.75
C GLU A 66 5.21 -2.44 -7.29
N VAL A 67 5.58 -3.07 -6.17
CA VAL A 67 6.98 -3.07 -5.71
C VAL A 67 7.89 -3.79 -6.71
N VAL A 68 7.45 -4.94 -7.26
CA VAL A 68 8.19 -5.67 -8.29
C VAL A 68 8.40 -4.79 -9.52
N ASP A 69 7.37 -4.13 -10.02
CA ASP A 69 7.45 -3.27 -11.21
C ASP A 69 8.35 -2.06 -10.99
N ARG A 70 8.37 -1.52 -9.76
CA ARG A 70 9.32 -0.46 -9.39
C ARG A 70 10.76 -0.95 -9.31
N ILE A 71 11.02 -2.17 -8.86
CA ILE A 71 12.37 -2.71 -8.72
C ILE A 71 12.91 -3.19 -10.07
N LYS A 72 12.04 -3.69 -10.95
CA LYS A 72 12.39 -4.33 -12.21
C LYS A 72 13.24 -3.43 -13.10
N GLY A 73 14.41 -3.93 -13.49
CA GLY A 73 15.34 -3.23 -14.38
C GLY A 73 16.12 -2.08 -13.73
N LYS A 74 15.97 -1.83 -12.42
CA LYS A 74 16.77 -0.85 -11.69
C LYS A 74 18.00 -1.49 -11.05
N THR A 75 19.06 -0.70 -10.91
CA THR A 75 20.26 -1.09 -10.16
C THR A 75 20.00 -0.99 -8.66
N LEU A 76 20.75 -1.72 -7.85
CA LEU A 76 20.64 -1.68 -6.39
C LEU A 76 20.74 -0.25 -5.83
N ASP A 77 21.64 0.58 -6.37
CA ASP A 77 21.78 1.98 -5.92
C ASP A 77 20.53 2.82 -6.22
N LYS A 78 19.89 2.60 -7.38
CA LYS A 78 18.65 3.29 -7.72
C LYS A 78 17.51 2.85 -6.82
N ILE A 79 17.40 1.54 -6.57
CA ILE A 79 16.40 0.96 -5.66
C ILE A 79 16.60 1.53 -4.25
N ARG A 80 17.82 1.48 -3.72
CA ARG A 80 18.15 2.02 -2.39
C ARG A 80 17.76 3.50 -2.26
N LYS A 81 18.06 4.31 -3.28
CA LYS A 81 17.68 5.73 -3.29
C LYS A 81 16.17 5.92 -3.33
N GLU A 82 15.47 5.17 -4.17
CA GLU A 82 14.03 5.29 -4.37
C GLU A 82 13.21 4.84 -3.16
N PHE A 83 13.66 3.79 -2.47
CA PHE A 83 13.04 3.28 -1.26
C PHE A 83 13.66 3.84 0.02
N CYS A 84 14.56 4.83 -0.08
CA CYS A 84 15.28 5.43 1.05
C CYS A 84 15.96 4.40 1.98
N ILE A 85 16.47 3.31 1.40
CA ILE A 85 17.16 2.24 2.13
C ILE A 85 18.63 2.63 2.32
N LYS A 86 19.08 2.63 3.57
CA LYS A 86 20.49 2.83 3.90
C LYS A 86 21.30 1.61 3.46
N ASN A 87 22.42 1.83 2.76
CA ASN A 87 23.37 0.76 2.49
C ASN A 87 24.15 0.43 3.77
N ASP A 88 24.01 -0.79 4.24
CA ASP A 88 24.69 -1.37 5.41
C ASP A 88 25.71 -2.46 5.04
N PHE A 89 25.87 -2.76 3.74
CA PHE A 89 26.87 -3.72 3.25
C PHE A 89 28.28 -3.13 3.32
N THR A 90 29.22 -3.92 3.86
CA THR A 90 30.65 -3.62 3.77
C THR A 90 31.16 -3.85 2.34
N PRO A 91 32.35 -3.34 1.97
CA PRO A 91 32.94 -3.60 0.65
C PRO A 91 33.13 -5.09 0.35
N GLU A 92 33.50 -5.89 1.35
CA GLU A 92 33.66 -7.35 1.22
C GLU A 92 32.31 -8.04 0.96
N ASP A 93 31.24 -7.65 1.66
CA ASP A 93 29.89 -8.19 1.41
C ASP A 93 29.37 -7.84 0.00
N GLN A 94 29.78 -6.70 -0.56
CA GLN A 94 29.39 -6.30 -1.91
C GLN A 94 30.09 -7.10 -2.99
N GLU A 95 31.28 -7.63 -2.72
CA GLU A 95 32.07 -8.43 -3.65
C GLU A 95 31.60 -9.90 -3.66
N GLU A 96 31.12 -10.41 -2.52
CA GLU A 96 30.50 -11.74 -2.42
C GLU A 96 29.08 -11.80 -3.03
N ASN A 97 28.33 -10.70 -2.97
CA ASN A 97 26.96 -10.60 -3.47
C ASN A 97 26.83 -9.92 -4.85
N ARG A 98 27.92 -9.84 -5.63
CA ARG A 98 27.98 -9.18 -6.95
C ARG A 98 27.58 -10.05 -8.12
#